data_AF-A0A2A9CE62-F1
#
_entry.id   AF-A0A2A9CE62-F1
#
_cell.length_a   1.000
_cell.length_b   1.000
_cell.length_c   1.000
_cell.angle_alpha   90.00
_cell.angle_beta   90.00
_cell.angle_gamma   90.00
#
_symmetry.space_group_name_H-M   'P 1'
#
loop_
_entity.id
_entity.type
_entity.pdbx_description
1 polymer ?
#
loop_
_entity_poly.entity_id
_entity_poly.type
_entity_poly.pdbx_seq_one_letter_code
_entity_poly.pdbx_strand_id
1 'polypeptide(L)' 'MEEEQEIILPEIGSVVEIDNRKAKVVSLLNKTIVAEWEEYSEDEEKRIVVRHEEYKML' A
#
# COMPACT_ATOMS: atom_id res chain seq x y z
N MET A 1 24.09 19.40 -2.29
CA MET A 1 23.56 18.35 -3.18
C MET A 1 22.47 17.69 -2.37
N GLU A 2 21.21 17.95 -2.71
CA GLU A 2 20.09 17.26 -2.06
C GLU A 2 20.07 15.84 -2.64
N GLU A 3 20.26 14.85 -1.77
CA GLU A 3 20.05 13.45 -2.13
C GLU A 3 18.56 13.26 -2.39
N GLU A 4 18.16 13.14 -3.66
CA GLU A 4 16.85 12.58 -4.02
C GLU A 4 16.80 11.17 -3.42
N GLN A 5 16.16 11.02 -2.25
CA GLN A 5 15.83 9.71 -1.72
C GLN A 5 14.94 9.02 -2.75
N GLU A 6 15.46 7.95 -3.36
CA GLU A 6 14.74 7.14 -4.32
C GLU A 6 13.58 6.45 -3.59
N ILE A 7 12.35 6.92 -3.80
CA ILE A 7 11.15 6.34 -3.18
C ILE A 7 10.85 5.03 -3.90
N ILE A 8 11.08 3.90 -3.23
CA ILE A 8 10.73 2.58 -3.75
C ILE A 8 9.23 2.36 -3.56
N LEU A 9 8.48 2.36 -4.66
CA LEU A 9 7.07 2.01 -4.67
C LEU A 9 6.91 0.47 -4.80
N PRO A 10 5.91 -0.14 -4.15
CA PRO A 10 5.63 -1.55 -4.28
C PRO A 10 5.10 -1.85 -5.68
N GLU A 11 5.27 -3.09 -6.13
CA GLU A 11 4.71 -3.56 -7.40
C GLU A 11 3.24 -3.94 -7.24
N ILE A 12 2.48 -3.87 -8.33
CA ILE A 12 1.11 -4.39 -8.36
C ILE A 12 1.15 -5.91 -8.14
N GLY A 13 0.37 -6.37 -7.16
CA GLY A 13 0.34 -7.77 -6.73
C GLY A 13 1.18 -8.06 -5.50
N SER A 14 2.07 -7.16 -5.08
CA SER A 14 2.83 -7.28 -3.84
C SER A 14 1.93 -7.10 -2.61
N VAL A 15 2.36 -7.69 -1.48
CA VAL A 15 1.69 -7.52 -0.19
C VAL A 15 2.41 -6.44 0.61
N VAL A 16 1.63 -5.52 1.17
CA VAL A 16 2.09 -4.46 2.07
C VAL A 16 1.38 -4.59 3.41
N GLU A 17 2.02 -4.09 4.45
CA GLU A 17 1.43 -3.96 5.77
C GLU A 17 0.99 -2.50 6.01
N ILE A 18 -0.29 -2.33 6.30
CA ILE A 18 -0.94 -1.04 6.61
C ILE A 18 -1.68 -1.25 7.93
N ASP A 19 -1.43 -0.41 8.94
CA ASP A 19 -2.06 -0.53 10.28
C ASP A 19 -1.94 -1.93 10.93
N ASN A 20 -0.83 -2.63 10.70
CA ASN A 20 -0.59 -4.02 11.13
C ASN A 20 -1.53 -5.07 10.49
N ARG A 21 -2.22 -4.71 9.40
CA ARG A 21 -3.01 -5.61 8.56
C ARG A 21 -2.34 -5.76 7.20
N LYS A 22 -2.52 -6.91 6.56
CA LYS A 22 -1.97 -7.20 5.24
C LYS A 22 -2.94 -6.82 4.13
N ALA A 23 -2.43 -6.11 3.13
CA ALA A 23 -3.18 -5.77 1.94
C ALA A 23 -2.35 -6.04 0.69
N LYS A 24 -3.02 -6.46 -0.38
CA LYS A 24 -2.41 -6.68 -1.69
C LYS A 24 -2.56 -5.44 -2.55
N VAL A 25 -1.47 -4.95 -3.11
CA VAL A 25 -1.48 -3.79 -4.02
C VAL A 25 -2.19 -4.17 -5.32
N VAL A 26 -3.22 -3.40 -5.68
CA VAL A 26 -3.99 -3.60 -6.92
C VAL A 26 -3.85 -2.44 -7.90
N SER A 27 -3.39 -1.28 -7.44
CA SER A 27 -3.11 -0.14 -8.31
C SER A 27 -2.05 0.78 -7.71
N LEU A 28 -1.34 1.50 -8.57
CA LEU A 28 -0.31 2.48 -8.22
C LEU A 28 -0.66 3.81 -8.87
N LEU A 29 -0.64 4.88 -8.07
CA LEU A 29 -0.97 6.25 -8.45
C LEU A 29 0.12 7.18 -7.93
N ASN A 30 1.20 7.34 -8.69
CA ASN A 30 2.39 8.10 -8.30
C ASN A 30 2.87 7.68 -6.89
N LYS A 31 2.69 8.55 -5.89
CA LYS A 31 3.10 8.36 -4.49
C LYS A 31 2.03 7.68 -3.62
N THR A 32 0.99 7.15 -4.22
CA THR A 32 -0.16 6.53 -3.55
C THR A 32 -0.40 5.15 -4.12
N ILE A 33 -0.82 4.22 -3.28
CA ILE A 33 -1.20 2.87 -3.67
C ILE A 33 -2.68 2.65 -3.37
N VAL A 34 -3.30 1.79 -4.16
CA VAL A 34 -4.59 1.19 -3.83
C VAL A 34 -4.34 -0.25 -3.49
N ALA A 35 -4.71 -0.67 -2.29
CA ALA A 35 -4.54 -2.03 -1.82
C ALA A 35 -5.89 -2.64 -1.41
N GLU A 36 -6.02 -3.96 -1.55
CA GLU A 36 -7.17 -4.73 -1.07
C GLU A 36 -6.75 -5.55 0.15
N TRP A 37 -7.50 -5.45 1.24
CA TRP A 37 -7.22 -6.22 2.45
C TRP A 37 -7.33 -7.73 2.17
N GLU A 38 -6.37 -8.53 2.66
CA GLU A 38 -6.44 -9.99 2.56
C GLU A 38 -7.61 -10.55 3.40
N GLU A 39 -7.86 -9.92 4.55
CA GLU A 39 -8.96 -10.23 5.45
C GLU A 39 -9.78 -8.97 5.73
N TYR A 40 -11.06 -9.01 5.39
CA TYR A 40 -12.04 -7.94 5.63
C TYR A 40 -13.38 -8.56 6.01
N SER A 41 -14.13 -7.86 6.86
CA SER A 41 -15.52 -8.21 7.17
C SER A 41 -16.47 -7.62 6.12
N GLU A 42 -17.70 -8.15 6.00
CA GLU A 42 -18.70 -7.62 5.03
C GLU A 42 -19.08 -6.17 5.31
N ASP A 43 -18.94 -5.72 6.55
CA ASP A 43 -19.17 -4.33 6.99
C ASP A 43 -17.98 -3.39 6.73
N GLU A 44 -16.82 -3.90 6.31
CA GLU A 44 -15.60 -3.11 6.09
C GLU A 44 -15.37 -2.79 4.61
N GLU A 45 -14.75 -1.63 4.33
CA GLU A 45 -14.27 -1.34 2.98
C GLU A 45 -13.14 -2.29 2.60
N LYS A 46 -13.36 -3.07 1.54
CA LYS A 46 -12.36 -4.02 1.01
C LYS A 46 -11.08 -3.34 0.51
N ARG A 47 -11.17 -2.09 0.05
CA ARG A 47 -10.06 -1.36 -0.58
C ARG A 47 -9.63 -0.19 0.30
N ILE A 48 -8.34 0.08 0.30
CA ILE A 48 -7.76 1.24 0.97
C ILE A 48 -6.81 1.98 0.02
N VAL A 49 -6.81 3.30 0.13
CA VAL A 49 -5.90 4.20 -0.59
C VAL A 49 -4.88 4.73 0.39
N VAL A 50 -3.61 4.44 0.18
CA VAL A 50 -2.54 4.70 1.16
C VAL A 50 -1.38 5.42 0.49
N ARG A 51 -0.83 6.44 1.14
CA ARG A 51 0.38 7.11 0.65
C ARG A 51 1.62 6.27 0.93
N HIS A 52 2.68 6.48 0.16
CA HIS A 52 3.93 5.72 0.30
C HIS A 52 4.57 5.80 1.69
N GLU A 53 4.24 6.81 2.48
CA GLU A 53 4.78 7.05 3.83
C GLU A 53 4.02 6.25 4.92
N GLU A 54 2.86 5.68 4.58
CA GLU A 54 1.90 5.12 5.53
C GLU A 54 1.84 3.58 5.52
N TYR A 55 2.57 2.91 4.62
CA TYR A 55 2.67 1.44 4.58
C TYR A 55 4.12 0.96 4.66
N LYS A 56 4.28 -0.31 5.04
CA LYS A 56 5.57 -1.01 5.03
C LYS A 56 5.53 -2.16 4.03
N MET A 57 6.62 -2.37 3.29
CA MET A 57 6.78 -3.57 2.48
C MET A 57 7.17 -4.75 3.38
N LEU A 58 6.60 -5.93 3.12
CA LEU A 58 6.87 -7.18 3.85
C LEU A 58 7.87 -8.07 3.12
#